data_AF-A0A178EAL7-F1
#
_entry.id   AF-A0A178EAL7-F1
#
_cell.length_a   1.000
_cell.length_b   1.000
_cell.length_c   1.000
_cell.angle_alpha   90.00
_cell.angle_beta   90.00
_cell.angle_gamma   90.00
#
_symmetry.space_group_name_H-M   'P 1'
#
loop_
_entity.id
_entity.type
_entity.pdbx_description
1 polymer ?
#
loop_
_entity_poly.entity_id
_entity_poly.type
_entity_poly.pdbx_seq_one_letter_code
_entity_poly.pdbx_strand_id
1 'polypeptide(L)'
;MSSLIDTLTASGGTEPAGFLNDIVVQLWPNISVAGAKILKDVVEPILASTLPGPLSNLRFVKLDFGHVPIEFAHVDVHKSTNDGIKLDMDVTWEGVCDIELDGARVPKIGVERVHLKGRLSILLCPLTNIIPLIGAAQIAFINPPTLKLDFTDAANIADCFLIEKTVRNTILGVISGLLVLPNRILVKLDNNNDYFKTYQPHLGIVRLTIGKATGITAPKKSGASRLLSKIIKDVPDCYVKVNIGAEEEWRTSVQKNDHDPEWNETHDFLVADYEQAIAVDIQDSDLGSDDDIGIAYTTIKEVLLNGGSHELSLTHKGDPTDAKLTIHAEFHNFVADAQFLSAANTDGDSKNRISGLVTILIASALGLTGQRDELNPSIQVTWGDKKFVTAAKTYTPGTDIFNPSFDQAFRIPLTSDLLANPAGAGNLKISLLNKTVESGSAEISFQDLVSAPGLLREEDFDVGSGASVRARISVHGLQRAE
;
A
#
# COMPACT_ATOMS: atom_id res chain seq x y z
N MET A 1 -16.79 24.48 -2.04
CA MET A 1 -16.25 23.12 -2.02
C MET A 1 -17.08 22.33 -3.01
N SER A 2 -16.44 21.61 -3.94
CA SER A 2 -17.13 20.60 -4.74
C SER A 2 -17.72 19.55 -3.80
N SER A 3 -18.89 19.00 -4.12
CA SER A 3 -19.42 17.87 -3.35
C SER A 3 -18.51 16.65 -3.50
N LEU A 4 -18.66 15.64 -2.62
CA LEU A 4 -17.96 14.36 -2.80
C LEU A 4 -18.29 13.76 -4.17
N ILE A 5 -19.56 13.84 -4.60
CA ILE A 5 -20.02 13.35 -5.90
C ILE A 5 -19.31 14.05 -7.06
N ASP A 6 -19.18 15.39 -7.02
CA ASP A 6 -18.45 16.14 -8.06
C ASP A 6 -16.99 15.67 -8.15
N THR A 7 -16.37 15.37 -7.01
CA THR A 7 -15.00 14.87 -6.93
C THR A 7 -14.88 13.46 -7.53
N LEU A 8 -15.82 12.58 -7.21
CA LEU A 8 -15.86 11.19 -7.72
C LEU A 8 -16.14 11.11 -9.22
N THR A 9 -16.81 12.12 -9.78
CA THR A 9 -17.24 12.15 -11.20
C THR A 9 -16.39 13.09 -12.06
N ALA A 10 -15.31 13.64 -11.52
CA ALA A 10 -14.49 14.68 -12.18
C ALA A 10 -13.68 14.22 -13.40
N SER A 11 -13.61 12.92 -13.70
CA SER A 11 -12.83 12.41 -14.83
C SER A 11 -13.36 12.95 -16.17
N GLY A 12 -12.45 13.47 -17.00
CA GLY A 12 -12.77 14.00 -18.33
C GLY A 12 -12.87 12.93 -19.42
N GLY A 13 -12.68 11.65 -19.08
CA GLY A 13 -12.55 10.55 -20.02
C GLY A 13 -11.10 10.11 -20.23
N THR A 14 -10.90 9.09 -21.08
CA THR A 14 -9.57 8.50 -21.30
C THR A 14 -9.11 8.64 -22.74
N GLU A 15 -7.80 8.77 -22.93
CA GLU A 15 -7.13 8.91 -24.22
C GLU A 15 -6.18 7.73 -24.51
N PRO A 16 -5.90 7.41 -25.78
CA PRO A 16 -4.90 6.40 -26.14
C PRO A 16 -3.46 6.87 -25.86
N ALA A 17 -2.56 5.95 -25.51
CA ALA A 17 -1.17 6.25 -25.12
C ALA A 17 -0.13 6.02 -26.23
N GLY A 18 -0.51 6.16 -27.51
CA GLY A 18 0.35 5.76 -28.64
C GLY A 18 1.76 6.35 -28.61
N PHE A 19 1.88 7.66 -28.36
CA PHE A 19 3.19 8.32 -28.29
C PHE A 19 4.06 7.79 -27.13
N LEU A 20 3.44 7.45 -25.99
CA LEU A 20 4.14 6.94 -24.82
C LEU A 20 4.65 5.53 -25.10
N ASN A 21 3.86 4.72 -25.78
CA ASN A 21 4.27 3.38 -26.22
C ASN A 21 5.47 3.45 -27.17
N ASP A 22 5.51 4.40 -28.11
CA ASP A 22 6.66 4.59 -29.00
C ASP A 22 7.95 4.93 -28.23
N ILE A 23 7.85 5.79 -27.20
CA ILE A 23 8.98 6.12 -26.32
C ILE A 23 9.44 4.88 -25.54
N VAL A 24 8.49 4.10 -25.01
CA VAL A 24 8.78 2.91 -24.20
C VAL A 24 9.44 1.83 -25.03
N VAL A 25 9.01 1.62 -26.28
CA VAL A 25 9.68 0.72 -27.23
C VAL A 25 11.16 1.09 -27.39
N GLN A 26 11.46 2.38 -27.54
CA GLN A 26 12.85 2.85 -27.66
C GLN A 26 13.65 2.69 -26.36
N LEU A 27 13.01 2.91 -25.22
CA LEU A 27 13.66 2.81 -23.90
C LEU A 27 13.75 1.38 -23.37
N TRP A 28 13.03 0.43 -23.96
CA TRP A 28 12.86 -0.93 -23.43
C TRP A 28 14.17 -1.62 -23.04
N PRO A 29 15.26 -1.61 -23.86
CA PRO A 29 16.52 -2.23 -23.45
C PRO A 29 17.09 -1.65 -22.15
N ASN A 30 16.92 -0.34 -21.92
CA ASN A 30 17.38 0.32 -20.69
C ASN A 30 16.46 -0.01 -19.51
N ILE A 31 15.16 -0.05 -19.75
CA ILE A 31 14.15 -0.45 -18.76
C ILE A 31 14.40 -1.89 -18.31
N SER A 32 14.69 -2.82 -19.22
CA SER A 32 15.00 -4.21 -18.90
C SER A 32 16.23 -4.34 -18.01
N VAL A 33 17.31 -3.61 -18.32
CA VAL A 33 18.53 -3.61 -17.49
C VAL A 33 18.26 -3.05 -16.10
N ALA A 34 17.56 -1.91 -16.01
CA ALA A 34 17.23 -1.29 -14.72
C ALA A 34 16.30 -2.19 -13.89
N GLY A 35 15.27 -2.76 -14.50
CA GLY A 35 14.31 -3.65 -13.85
C GLY A 35 14.95 -4.96 -13.39
N ALA A 36 15.84 -5.57 -14.19
CA ALA A 36 16.59 -6.74 -13.78
C ALA A 36 17.46 -6.46 -12.55
N LYS A 37 18.10 -5.28 -12.49
CA LYS A 37 18.84 -4.86 -11.30
C LYS A 37 17.94 -4.73 -10.07
N ILE A 38 16.76 -4.14 -10.21
CA ILE A 38 15.79 -4.04 -9.10
C ILE A 38 15.37 -5.42 -8.59
N LEU A 39 15.04 -6.37 -9.49
CA LEU A 39 14.70 -7.74 -9.08
C LEU A 39 15.86 -8.41 -8.32
N LYS A 40 17.10 -8.22 -8.79
CA LYS A 40 18.28 -8.79 -8.15
C LYS A 40 18.55 -8.18 -6.78
N ASP A 41 18.49 -6.86 -6.66
CA ASP A 41 18.90 -6.15 -5.45
C ASP A 41 17.80 -6.15 -4.36
N VAL A 42 16.52 -6.25 -4.76
CA VAL A 42 15.38 -6.09 -3.85
C VAL A 42 14.57 -7.38 -3.68
N VAL A 43 14.24 -8.08 -4.76
CA VAL A 43 13.36 -9.26 -4.69
C VAL A 43 14.13 -10.50 -4.24
N GLU A 44 15.35 -10.73 -4.73
CA GLU A 44 16.14 -11.91 -4.37
C GLU A 44 16.39 -12.05 -2.85
N PRO A 45 16.79 -11.00 -2.11
CA PRO A 45 16.94 -11.10 -0.65
C PRO A 45 15.63 -11.45 0.06
N ILE A 46 14.51 -10.93 -0.44
CA ILE A 46 13.18 -11.19 0.15
C ILE A 46 12.78 -12.65 -0.10
N LEU A 47 12.97 -13.17 -1.32
CA LEU A 47 12.79 -14.59 -1.64
C LEU A 47 13.58 -15.48 -0.67
N ALA A 48 14.87 -15.20 -0.46
CA ALA A 48 15.71 -15.98 0.45
C ALA A 48 15.19 -15.97 1.90
N SER A 49 14.63 -14.84 2.35
CA SER A 49 14.09 -14.70 3.72
C SER A 49 12.69 -15.30 3.93
N THR A 50 11.87 -15.36 2.88
CA THR A 50 10.46 -15.76 2.96
C THR A 50 10.26 -17.24 2.59
N LEU A 51 11.13 -17.80 1.75
CA LEU A 51 10.96 -19.16 1.23
C LEU A 51 11.36 -20.24 2.26
N PRO A 52 10.49 -21.22 2.56
CA PRO A 52 10.78 -22.27 3.53
C PRO A 52 11.68 -23.39 2.97
N GLY A 53 12.40 -24.06 3.86
CA GLY A 53 13.11 -25.31 3.55
C GLY A 53 14.10 -25.19 2.39
N PRO A 54 14.12 -26.12 1.41
CA PRO A 54 15.08 -26.11 0.31
C PRO A 54 14.93 -24.91 -0.63
N LEU A 55 13.79 -24.19 -0.60
CA LEU A 55 13.53 -23.01 -1.43
C LEU A 55 14.23 -21.74 -0.91
N SER A 56 14.70 -21.72 0.33
CA SER A 56 15.41 -20.57 0.94
C SER A 56 16.68 -20.13 0.20
N ASN A 57 17.22 -20.98 -0.68
CA ASN A 57 18.42 -20.67 -1.48
C ASN A 57 18.09 -20.30 -2.93
N LEU A 58 16.82 -20.05 -3.26
CA LEU A 58 16.40 -19.68 -4.61
C LEU A 58 16.97 -18.30 -4.98
N ARG A 59 17.62 -18.22 -6.14
CA ARG A 59 18.23 -16.98 -6.65
C ARG A 59 18.06 -16.87 -8.15
N PHE A 60 18.03 -15.64 -8.66
CA PHE A 60 18.05 -15.38 -10.08
C PHE A 60 19.46 -15.64 -10.63
N VAL A 61 19.55 -16.54 -11.62
CA VAL A 61 20.79 -16.78 -12.38
C VAL A 61 20.73 -16.16 -13.77
N LYS A 62 19.52 -15.92 -14.27
CA LYS A 62 19.26 -15.17 -15.50
C LYS A 62 18.03 -14.29 -15.33
N LEU A 63 18.13 -13.06 -15.80
CA LEU A 63 17.05 -12.07 -15.81
C LEU A 63 17.02 -11.39 -17.19
N ASP A 64 16.25 -11.98 -18.10
CA ASP A 64 15.97 -11.39 -19.41
C ASP A 64 14.48 -11.14 -19.55
N PHE A 65 14.09 -9.87 -19.72
CA PHE A 65 12.69 -9.46 -19.87
C PHE A 65 12.21 -9.56 -21.32
N GLY A 66 13.09 -9.97 -22.24
CA GLY A 66 12.79 -10.14 -23.64
C GLY A 66 12.58 -8.85 -24.39
N HIS A 67 11.97 -8.96 -25.56
CA HIS A 67 11.84 -7.89 -26.55
C HIS A 67 10.44 -7.26 -26.60
N VAL A 68 9.47 -7.82 -25.87
CA VAL A 68 8.08 -7.30 -25.84
C VAL A 68 7.98 -6.25 -24.72
N PRO A 69 7.79 -4.96 -25.06
CA PRO A 69 7.72 -3.91 -24.08
C PRO A 69 6.39 -3.88 -23.33
N ILE A 70 6.37 -3.13 -22.23
CA ILE A 70 5.15 -2.74 -21.54
C ILE A 70 4.33 -1.78 -22.43
N GLU A 71 3.02 -1.96 -22.43
CA GLU A 71 2.06 -1.11 -23.15
C GLU A 71 1.16 -0.33 -22.18
N PHE A 72 0.83 0.89 -22.59
CA PHE A 72 -0.05 1.82 -21.89
C PHE A 72 -1.33 2.07 -22.69
N ALA A 73 -2.45 2.22 -21.99
CA ALA A 73 -3.75 2.54 -22.56
C ALA A 73 -4.62 3.36 -21.58
N HIS A 74 -5.74 3.89 -22.07
CA HIS A 74 -6.77 4.58 -21.29
C HIS A 74 -6.20 5.63 -20.30
N VAL A 75 -5.38 6.54 -20.81
CA VAL A 75 -4.76 7.62 -20.02
C VAL A 75 -5.82 8.63 -19.62
N ASP A 76 -5.99 8.83 -18.31
CA ASP A 76 -6.80 9.88 -17.71
C ASP A 76 -5.85 10.89 -17.07
N VAL A 77 -5.99 12.17 -17.42
CA VAL A 77 -5.16 13.26 -16.89
C VAL A 77 -6.05 14.21 -16.09
N HIS A 78 -5.71 14.37 -14.82
CA HIS A 78 -6.41 15.31 -13.96
C HIS A 78 -5.44 16.08 -13.06
N LYS A 79 -5.94 17.22 -12.57
CA LYS A 79 -5.23 18.05 -11.61
C LYS A 79 -5.28 17.37 -10.24
N SER A 80 -4.14 17.21 -9.58
CA SER A 80 -4.10 16.68 -8.21
C SER A 80 -4.50 17.74 -7.17
N THR A 81 -4.75 17.30 -5.94
CA THR A 81 -5.10 18.17 -4.81
C THR A 81 -4.02 19.20 -4.47
N ASN A 82 -2.76 18.90 -4.77
CA ASN A 82 -1.61 19.80 -4.56
C ASN A 82 -1.20 20.54 -5.84
N ASP A 83 -2.15 20.80 -6.75
CA ASP A 83 -1.93 21.47 -8.04
C ASP A 83 -0.91 20.77 -8.97
N GLY A 84 -0.65 19.48 -8.74
CA GLY A 84 0.18 18.65 -9.62
C GLY A 84 -0.59 18.09 -10.81
N ILE A 85 0.12 17.39 -11.69
CA ILE A 85 -0.45 16.67 -12.83
C ILE A 85 -0.47 15.18 -12.51
N LYS A 86 -1.66 14.59 -12.38
CA LYS A 86 -1.83 13.15 -12.17
C LYS A 86 -2.26 12.49 -13.49
N LEU A 87 -1.54 11.45 -13.88
CA LEU A 87 -1.80 10.65 -15.06
C LEU A 87 -2.07 9.22 -14.59
N ASP A 88 -3.32 8.78 -14.71
CA ASP A 88 -3.71 7.41 -14.41
C ASP A 88 -3.94 6.65 -15.71
N MET A 89 -3.34 5.48 -15.86
CA MET A 89 -3.33 4.75 -17.12
C MET A 89 -3.29 3.24 -16.88
N ASP A 90 -3.87 2.48 -17.80
CA ASP A 90 -3.77 1.03 -17.78
C ASP A 90 -2.39 0.63 -18.27
N VAL A 91 -1.78 -0.31 -17.58
CA VAL A 91 -0.50 -0.94 -17.91
C VAL A 91 -0.75 -2.40 -18.20
N THR A 92 -0.27 -2.87 -19.34
CA THR A 92 -0.25 -4.29 -19.69
C THR A 92 1.16 -4.70 -20.13
N TRP A 93 1.64 -5.82 -19.63
CA TRP A 93 2.85 -6.46 -20.11
C TRP A 93 2.57 -7.93 -20.41
N GLU A 94 2.72 -8.30 -21.68
CA GLU A 94 2.62 -9.68 -22.17
C GLU A 94 4.03 -10.11 -22.58
N GLY A 95 4.94 -10.13 -21.59
CA GLY A 95 6.36 -10.31 -21.79
C GLY A 95 6.73 -11.74 -22.17
N VAL A 96 7.53 -11.90 -23.23
CA VAL A 96 8.19 -13.16 -23.59
C VAL A 96 9.60 -13.12 -23.01
N CYS A 97 9.80 -13.76 -21.87
CA CYS A 97 10.98 -13.61 -21.01
C CYS A 97 11.88 -14.85 -21.05
N ASP A 98 13.09 -14.70 -20.54
CA ASP A 98 13.99 -15.81 -20.22
C ASP A 98 14.61 -15.56 -18.86
N ILE A 99 13.82 -15.85 -17.83
CA ILE A 99 14.19 -15.70 -16.43
C ILE A 99 14.44 -17.09 -15.86
N GLU A 100 15.59 -17.26 -15.21
CA GLU A 100 15.97 -18.53 -14.61
C GLU A 100 16.28 -18.35 -13.13
N LEU A 101 15.67 -19.23 -12.32
CA LEU A 101 15.94 -19.36 -10.90
C LEU A 101 16.61 -20.70 -10.62
N ASP A 102 17.57 -20.68 -9.71
CA ASP A 102 18.32 -21.85 -9.26
C ASP A 102 18.37 -21.90 -7.73
N GLY A 103 18.37 -23.09 -7.16
CA GLY A 103 18.33 -23.32 -5.72
C GLY A 103 18.92 -24.67 -5.32
N ALA A 104 19.51 -24.74 -4.13
CA ALA A 104 20.12 -25.97 -3.66
C ALA A 104 19.07 -27.08 -3.49
N ARG A 105 19.26 -28.20 -4.21
CA ARG A 105 18.34 -29.37 -4.20
C ARG A 105 16.95 -29.08 -4.76
N VAL A 106 16.80 -28.01 -5.56
CA VAL A 106 15.59 -27.66 -6.30
C VAL A 106 15.91 -27.77 -7.80
N PRO A 107 15.02 -28.32 -8.64
CA PRO A 107 15.21 -28.25 -10.08
C PRO A 107 15.34 -26.80 -10.55
N LYS A 108 16.08 -26.57 -11.63
CA LYS A 108 16.15 -25.26 -12.27
C LYS A 108 14.75 -24.85 -12.73
N ILE A 109 14.34 -23.63 -12.41
CA ILE A 109 13.02 -23.10 -12.73
C ILE A 109 13.18 -22.01 -13.78
N GLY A 110 12.53 -22.17 -14.93
CA GLY A 110 12.45 -21.15 -15.97
C GLY A 110 11.08 -20.48 -15.98
N VAL A 111 11.05 -19.16 -16.17
CA VAL A 111 9.84 -18.39 -16.48
C VAL A 111 9.98 -17.88 -17.92
N GLU A 112 9.07 -18.32 -18.79
CA GLU A 112 9.08 -17.99 -20.22
C GLU A 112 8.13 -16.84 -20.56
N ARG A 113 7.10 -16.60 -19.75
CA ARG A 113 6.20 -15.45 -19.93
C ARG A 113 5.79 -14.81 -18.63
N VAL A 114 5.60 -13.50 -18.71
CA VAL A 114 5.06 -12.68 -17.63
C VAL A 114 3.84 -11.95 -18.15
N HIS A 115 2.72 -12.08 -17.45
CA HIS A 115 1.48 -11.36 -17.71
C HIS A 115 1.24 -10.41 -16.54
N LEU A 116 1.43 -9.11 -16.75
CA LEU A 116 1.17 -8.08 -15.75
C LEU A 116 0.05 -7.16 -16.26
N LYS A 117 -0.98 -6.93 -15.45
CA LYS A 117 -2.00 -5.91 -15.74
C LYS A 117 -2.35 -5.12 -14.50
N GLY A 118 -2.47 -3.80 -14.62
CA GLY A 118 -2.88 -2.94 -13.52
C GLY A 118 -3.10 -1.49 -13.95
N ARG A 119 -3.63 -0.68 -13.02
CA ARG A 119 -3.84 0.76 -13.20
C ARG A 119 -2.69 1.52 -12.53
N LEU A 120 -1.80 2.10 -13.34
CA LEU A 120 -0.65 2.89 -12.89
C LEU A 120 -1.04 4.36 -12.77
N SER A 121 -0.52 5.01 -11.75
CA SER A 121 -0.64 6.44 -11.47
C SER A 121 0.75 7.08 -11.46
N ILE A 122 0.95 8.07 -12.33
CA ILE A 122 2.13 8.93 -12.36
C ILE A 122 1.69 10.32 -11.90
N LEU A 123 2.29 10.82 -10.83
CA LEU A 123 2.05 12.16 -10.32
C LEU A 123 3.29 13.03 -10.51
N LEU A 124 3.15 14.11 -11.26
CA LEU A 124 4.15 15.13 -11.47
C LEU A 124 3.86 16.31 -10.52
N CYS A 125 4.59 16.38 -9.42
CA CYS A 125 4.32 17.32 -8.32
C CYS A 125 5.56 17.51 -7.44
N PRO A 126 5.86 18.74 -6.98
CA PRO A 126 5.18 19.99 -7.29
C PRO A 126 5.52 20.51 -8.70
N LEU A 127 4.64 21.33 -9.25
CA LEU A 127 4.98 22.17 -10.40
C LEU A 127 5.82 23.36 -9.93
N THR A 128 6.83 23.73 -10.71
CA THR A 128 7.78 24.80 -10.39
C THR A 128 7.93 25.78 -11.56
N ASN A 129 8.55 26.93 -11.30
CA ASN A 129 8.90 27.92 -12.32
C ASN A 129 10.35 27.81 -12.80
N ILE A 130 11.02 26.69 -12.51
CA ILE A 130 12.41 26.43 -12.87
C ILE A 130 12.43 25.16 -13.72
N ILE A 131 13.03 25.20 -14.91
CA ILE A 131 13.16 24.03 -15.79
C ILE A 131 13.77 22.86 -15.00
N PRO A 132 13.13 21.67 -14.99
CA PRO A 132 12.13 21.17 -15.95
C PRO A 132 10.65 21.47 -15.65
N LEU A 133 10.33 22.46 -14.79
CA LEU A 133 8.99 22.88 -14.34
C LEU A 133 8.28 21.87 -13.43
N ILE A 134 8.93 20.77 -13.12
CA ILE A 134 8.42 19.69 -12.29
C ILE A 134 9.51 19.35 -11.28
N GLY A 135 9.18 19.41 -9.99
CA GLY A 135 10.12 19.09 -8.91
C GLY A 135 10.36 17.59 -8.77
N ALA A 136 9.31 16.78 -8.91
CA ALA A 136 9.42 15.32 -8.84
C ALA A 136 8.31 14.59 -9.60
N ALA A 137 8.61 13.34 -9.95
CA ALA A 137 7.65 12.35 -10.41
C ALA A 137 7.45 11.28 -9.33
N GLN A 138 6.21 10.89 -9.09
CA GLN A 138 5.84 9.82 -8.18
C GLN A 138 5.08 8.73 -8.93
N ILE A 139 5.47 7.48 -8.78
CA ILE A 139 4.91 6.35 -9.54
C ILE A 139 4.35 5.31 -8.57
N ALA A 140 3.11 4.88 -8.79
CA ALA A 140 2.47 3.79 -8.04
C ALA A 140 1.29 3.20 -8.83
N PHE A 141 0.98 1.93 -8.62
CA PHE A 141 -0.31 1.34 -8.94
C PHE A 141 -1.38 1.78 -7.94
N ILE A 142 -2.57 2.07 -8.44
CA ILE A 142 -3.74 2.40 -7.60
C ILE A 142 -4.13 1.19 -6.74
N ASN A 143 -4.12 0.00 -7.35
CA ASN A 143 -4.44 -1.29 -6.73
C ASN A 143 -3.33 -2.30 -7.02
N PRO A 144 -3.16 -3.36 -6.20
CA PRO A 144 -2.24 -4.45 -6.53
C PRO A 144 -2.49 -4.96 -7.97
N PRO A 145 -1.46 -4.97 -8.84
CA PRO A 145 -1.65 -5.45 -10.20
C PRO A 145 -1.86 -6.95 -10.21
N THR A 146 -2.49 -7.46 -11.27
CA THR A 146 -2.50 -8.90 -11.54
C THR A 146 -1.18 -9.33 -12.14
N LEU A 147 -0.62 -10.43 -11.65
CA LEU A 147 0.60 -11.04 -12.16
C LEU A 147 0.34 -12.52 -12.42
N LYS A 148 0.66 -13.02 -13.62
CA LYS A 148 0.75 -14.45 -13.93
C LYS A 148 2.11 -14.74 -14.55
N LEU A 149 2.63 -15.92 -14.26
CA LEU A 149 3.94 -16.37 -14.72
C LEU A 149 3.75 -17.73 -15.39
N ASP A 150 4.17 -17.84 -16.65
CA ASP A 150 4.21 -19.13 -17.34
C ASP A 150 5.60 -19.73 -17.15
N PHE A 151 5.65 -20.93 -16.57
CA PHE A 151 6.88 -21.64 -16.28
C PHE A 151 7.23 -22.63 -17.40
N THR A 152 8.52 -22.87 -17.61
CA THR A 152 9.01 -23.88 -18.56
C THR A 152 8.59 -25.29 -18.14
N ASP A 153 8.24 -26.15 -19.10
CA ASP A 153 7.77 -27.55 -18.93
C ASP A 153 8.71 -28.51 -18.13
N ALA A 154 9.88 -28.05 -17.70
CA ALA A 154 10.95 -28.88 -17.12
C ALA A 154 10.77 -29.25 -15.63
N ALA A 155 9.69 -28.84 -14.96
CA ALA A 155 9.51 -29.07 -13.52
C ALA A 155 8.50 -30.19 -13.22
N ASN A 156 8.87 -31.13 -12.35
CA ASN A 156 7.96 -32.16 -11.83
C ASN A 156 6.69 -31.49 -11.25
N ILE A 157 5.54 -31.99 -11.69
CA ILE A 157 4.24 -31.32 -11.74
C ILE A 157 3.69 -30.88 -10.35
N ALA A 158 4.17 -31.44 -9.24
CA ALA A 158 3.68 -31.10 -7.89
C ALA A 158 4.48 -29.97 -7.20
N ASP A 159 5.81 -30.00 -7.28
CA ASP A 159 6.65 -28.98 -6.64
C ASP A 159 6.57 -27.63 -7.40
N CYS A 160 6.35 -27.68 -8.71
CA CYS A 160 6.25 -26.48 -9.55
C CYS A 160 5.09 -25.56 -9.15
N PHE A 161 3.92 -26.11 -8.81
CA PHE A 161 2.75 -25.30 -8.48
C PHE A 161 2.92 -24.50 -7.18
N LEU A 162 3.53 -25.11 -6.15
CA LEU A 162 3.84 -24.41 -4.91
C LEU A 162 4.87 -23.29 -5.16
N ILE A 163 5.90 -23.58 -5.94
CA ILE A 163 6.94 -22.61 -6.31
C ILE A 163 6.35 -21.45 -7.11
N GLU A 164 5.51 -21.73 -8.11
CA GLU A 164 4.79 -20.72 -8.88
C GLU A 164 4.01 -19.79 -7.95
N LYS A 165 3.15 -20.35 -7.10
CA LYS A 165 2.31 -19.56 -6.19
C LYS A 165 3.17 -18.71 -5.27
N THR A 166 4.23 -19.29 -4.71
CA THR A 166 5.09 -18.57 -3.76
C THR A 166 5.92 -17.48 -4.44
N VAL A 167 6.60 -17.76 -5.55
CA VAL A 167 7.38 -16.76 -6.30
C VAL A 167 6.48 -15.61 -6.75
N ARG A 168 5.33 -15.92 -7.34
CA ARG A 168 4.33 -14.92 -7.75
C ARG A 168 3.89 -14.06 -6.58
N ASN A 169 3.51 -14.68 -5.46
CA ASN A 169 3.04 -13.96 -4.28
C ASN A 169 4.14 -13.10 -3.65
N THR A 170 5.40 -13.57 -3.64
CA THR A 170 6.53 -12.76 -3.18
C THR A 170 6.74 -11.54 -4.06
N ILE A 171 6.75 -11.71 -5.40
CA ILE A 171 6.90 -10.58 -6.33
C ILE A 171 5.75 -9.58 -6.14
N LEU A 172 4.50 -10.05 -6.08
CA LEU A 172 3.33 -9.21 -5.82
C LEU A 172 3.44 -8.50 -4.47
N GLY A 173 3.90 -9.18 -3.41
CA GLY A 173 4.13 -8.56 -2.10
C GLY A 173 5.17 -7.43 -2.16
N VAL A 174 6.25 -7.61 -2.93
CA VAL A 174 7.25 -6.55 -3.15
C VAL A 174 6.66 -5.38 -3.94
N ILE A 175 5.92 -5.66 -5.02
CA ILE A 175 5.22 -4.62 -5.79
C ILE A 175 4.24 -3.86 -4.88
N SER A 176 3.45 -4.56 -4.08
CA SER A 176 2.50 -3.94 -3.14
C SER A 176 3.20 -3.06 -2.11
N GLY A 177 4.30 -3.54 -1.52
CA GLY A 177 5.06 -2.79 -0.52
C GLY A 177 5.80 -1.56 -1.05
N LEU A 178 6.17 -1.53 -2.34
CA LEU A 178 6.96 -0.44 -2.93
C LEU A 178 6.16 0.50 -3.83
N LEU A 179 5.14 -0.04 -4.49
CA LEU A 179 4.54 0.53 -5.69
C LEU A 179 3.02 0.47 -5.68
N VAL A 180 2.33 0.01 -4.62
CA VAL A 180 0.88 0.15 -4.51
C VAL A 180 0.54 1.23 -3.51
N LEU A 181 -0.46 2.05 -3.82
CA LEU A 181 -0.88 3.14 -2.94
C LEU A 181 -1.16 2.66 -1.51
N PRO A 182 -0.70 3.41 -0.49
CA PRO A 182 -0.11 4.76 -0.58
C PRO A 182 1.41 4.79 -0.91
N ASN A 183 2.07 3.65 -1.09
CA ASN A 183 3.49 3.58 -1.40
C ASN A 183 3.75 4.06 -2.84
N ARG A 184 4.78 4.89 -3.01
CA ARG A 184 5.14 5.51 -4.28
C ARG A 184 6.65 5.52 -4.43
N ILE A 185 7.15 5.23 -5.63
CA ILE A 185 8.53 5.56 -5.98
C ILE A 185 8.61 7.05 -6.26
N LEU A 186 9.50 7.75 -5.55
CA LEU A 186 9.76 9.17 -5.73
C LEU A 186 11.05 9.37 -6.56
N VAL A 187 10.92 10.01 -7.72
CA VAL A 187 12.04 10.43 -8.57
C VAL A 187 12.10 11.96 -8.55
N LYS A 188 13.14 12.52 -7.92
CA LYS A 188 13.39 13.97 -7.94
C LYS A 188 13.92 14.37 -9.32
N LEU A 189 13.20 15.27 -9.98
CA LEU A 189 13.61 15.87 -11.25
C LEU A 189 14.39 17.17 -11.02
N ASP A 190 14.13 17.83 -9.88
CA ASP A 190 14.92 18.93 -9.32
C ASP A 190 15.62 18.45 -8.03
N ASN A 191 16.94 18.64 -7.93
CA ASN A 191 17.70 18.31 -6.74
C ASN A 191 17.29 19.15 -5.52
N ASN A 192 16.70 20.34 -5.73
CA ASN A 192 16.17 21.20 -4.68
C ASN A 192 14.69 20.92 -4.35
N ASN A 193 14.14 19.82 -4.86
CA ASN A 193 12.74 19.48 -4.66
C ASN A 193 12.38 19.40 -3.17
N ASP A 194 11.37 20.19 -2.78
CA ASP A 194 10.85 20.24 -1.42
C ASP A 194 9.90 19.06 -1.17
N TYR A 195 10.32 18.11 -0.33
CA TYR A 195 9.55 16.90 -0.03
C TYR A 195 8.14 17.22 0.49
N PHE A 196 8.02 18.29 1.28
CA PHE A 196 6.76 18.70 1.86
C PHE A 196 5.70 19.14 0.83
N LYS A 197 6.13 19.60 -0.36
CA LYS A 197 5.26 19.95 -1.49
C LYS A 197 4.99 18.76 -2.41
N THR A 198 5.79 17.72 -2.27
CA THR A 198 5.69 16.48 -3.06
C THR A 198 4.73 15.49 -2.40
N TYR A 199 4.76 15.43 -1.07
CA TYR A 199 3.94 14.51 -0.28
C TYR A 199 2.45 14.63 -0.61
N GLN A 200 1.81 13.48 -0.82
CA GLN A 200 0.37 13.38 -0.99
C GLN A 200 -0.25 12.86 0.31
N PRO A 201 -1.09 13.65 0.99
CA PRO A 201 -1.83 13.16 2.15
C PRO A 201 -2.88 12.13 1.70
N HIS A 202 -3.28 11.27 2.64
CA HIS A 202 -4.49 10.48 2.47
C HIS A 202 -5.69 11.43 2.34
N LEU A 203 -6.67 11.04 1.53
CA LEU A 203 -7.90 11.81 1.31
C LEU A 203 -8.80 11.79 2.55
N GLY A 204 -8.76 10.69 3.30
CA GLY A 204 -9.64 10.46 4.44
C GLY A 204 -9.53 9.02 4.94
N ILE A 205 -10.57 8.60 5.66
CA ILE A 205 -10.81 7.19 5.96
C ILE A 205 -12.08 6.72 5.27
N VAL A 206 -12.11 5.43 4.92
CA VAL A 206 -13.36 4.70 4.70
C VAL A 206 -13.63 3.86 5.94
N ARG A 207 -14.79 4.08 6.55
CA ARG A 207 -15.33 3.26 7.62
C ARG A 207 -16.20 2.18 6.98
N LEU A 208 -15.68 0.96 6.92
CA LEU A 208 -16.30 -0.16 6.24
C LEU A 208 -16.91 -1.12 7.26
N THR A 209 -18.19 -1.41 7.11
CA THR A 209 -18.91 -2.44 7.86
C THR A 209 -19.17 -3.65 6.95
N ILE A 210 -18.72 -4.82 7.39
CA ILE A 210 -19.12 -6.09 6.79
C ILE A 210 -20.43 -6.50 7.43
N GLY A 211 -21.52 -6.46 6.66
CA GLY A 211 -22.86 -6.77 7.14
C GLY A 211 -23.06 -8.28 7.21
N LYS A 212 -23.77 -8.82 6.22
CA LYS A 212 -24.13 -10.24 6.16
C LYS A 212 -23.91 -10.84 4.79
N ALA A 213 -23.67 -12.14 4.76
CA ALA A 213 -23.73 -12.92 3.54
C ALA A 213 -25.03 -13.72 3.47
N THR A 214 -25.41 -14.13 2.26
CA THR A 214 -26.51 -15.07 2.04
C THR A 214 -26.12 -16.12 1.02
N GLY A 215 -26.71 -17.31 1.11
CA GLY A 215 -26.54 -18.36 0.11
C GLY A 215 -25.13 -18.98 0.07
N ILE A 216 -24.40 -18.92 1.19
CA ILE A 216 -23.07 -19.53 1.29
C ILE A 216 -23.19 -21.05 1.20
N THR A 217 -22.39 -21.66 0.34
CA THR A 217 -22.33 -23.13 0.22
C THR A 217 -20.89 -23.59 0.23
N ALA A 218 -20.64 -24.75 0.84
CA ALA A 218 -19.30 -25.34 0.86
C ALA A 218 -18.78 -25.57 -0.58
N PRO A 219 -17.48 -25.34 -0.83
CA PRO A 219 -16.90 -25.53 -2.15
C PRO A 219 -17.07 -26.98 -2.65
N LYS A 220 -17.39 -27.13 -3.94
CA LYS A 220 -17.64 -28.45 -4.56
C LYS A 220 -16.36 -29.30 -4.58
N LYS A 221 -16.14 -30.19 -3.60
CA LYS A 221 -15.04 -31.17 -3.59
C LYS A 221 -15.15 -32.15 -4.79
N SER A 222 -14.03 -32.49 -5.43
CA SER A 222 -14.01 -33.25 -6.69
C SER A 222 -14.05 -34.78 -6.51
N GLY A 223 -14.54 -35.47 -7.56
CA GLY A 223 -14.29 -36.88 -7.89
C GLY A 223 -14.81 -37.95 -6.93
N ALA A 224 -14.03 -38.26 -5.89
CA ALA A 224 -14.29 -39.37 -4.97
C ALA A 224 -15.22 -39.00 -3.81
N SER A 225 -15.30 -37.71 -3.45
CA SER A 225 -16.10 -37.23 -2.32
C SER A 225 -17.58 -37.03 -2.64
N ARG A 226 -17.98 -36.99 -3.92
CA ARG A 226 -19.39 -36.75 -4.34
C ARG A 226 -20.39 -37.79 -3.84
N LEU A 227 -19.94 -39.02 -3.57
CA LEU A 227 -20.79 -40.10 -3.06
C LEU A 227 -21.00 -40.02 -1.54
N LEU A 228 -20.06 -39.44 -0.78
CA LEU A 228 -20.15 -39.24 0.67
C LEU A 228 -20.69 -37.84 1.05
N SER A 229 -20.44 -36.82 0.24
CA SER A 229 -20.85 -35.42 0.48
C SER A 229 -22.36 -35.16 0.30
N LYS A 230 -23.13 -36.15 -0.18
CA LYS A 230 -24.59 -36.07 -0.23
C LYS A 230 -25.26 -36.31 1.14
N ILE A 231 -24.52 -36.82 2.12
CA ILE A 231 -25.05 -37.24 3.42
C ILE A 231 -24.67 -36.25 4.53
N ILE A 232 -23.60 -35.47 4.35
CA ILE A 232 -23.15 -34.43 5.30
C ILE A 232 -22.91 -33.17 4.46
N LYS A 233 -23.88 -32.25 4.49
CA LYS A 233 -23.63 -30.86 4.08
C LYS A 233 -22.96 -30.20 5.27
N ASP A 234 -21.65 -30.09 5.25
CA ASP A 234 -20.96 -29.21 6.19
C ASP A 234 -21.37 -27.77 5.86
N VAL A 235 -21.84 -27.06 6.87
CA VAL A 235 -22.10 -25.62 6.77
C VAL A 235 -20.79 -24.95 7.20
N PRO A 236 -20.19 -24.09 6.36
CA PRO A 236 -18.87 -23.54 6.63
C PRO A 236 -18.85 -22.61 7.86
N ASP A 237 -17.71 -22.56 8.53
CA ASP A 237 -17.41 -21.62 9.61
C ASP A 237 -16.77 -20.36 8.98
N CYS A 238 -17.60 -19.37 8.62
CA CYS A 238 -17.19 -18.30 7.72
C CYS A 238 -16.55 -17.10 8.45
N TYR A 239 -15.50 -16.55 7.85
CA TYR A 239 -15.01 -15.20 8.13
C TYR A 239 -14.66 -14.46 6.85
N VAL A 240 -14.50 -13.14 6.92
CA VAL A 240 -14.19 -12.29 5.76
C VAL A 240 -12.80 -11.67 5.93
N LYS A 241 -11.96 -11.84 4.91
CA LYS A 241 -10.72 -11.07 4.71
C LYS A 241 -11.04 -9.83 3.89
N VAL A 242 -10.57 -8.68 4.33
CA VAL A 242 -10.75 -7.41 3.63
C VAL A 242 -9.38 -6.81 3.33
N ASN A 243 -9.16 -6.47 2.06
CA ASN A 243 -7.93 -5.83 1.60
C ASN A 243 -8.27 -4.54 0.81
N ILE A 244 -7.60 -3.43 1.14
CA ILE A 244 -7.71 -2.14 0.44
C ILE A 244 -6.29 -1.57 0.22
N GLY A 245 -5.86 -1.46 -1.04
CA GLY A 245 -4.52 -0.95 -1.37
C GLY A 245 -3.39 -1.75 -0.72
N ALA A 246 -2.49 -1.05 -0.02
CA ALA A 246 -1.41 -1.64 0.77
C ALA A 246 -1.62 -1.55 2.29
N GLU A 247 -2.86 -1.28 2.76
CA GLU A 247 -3.20 -1.36 4.18
C GLU A 247 -3.14 -2.82 4.68
N GLU A 248 -3.05 -3.00 5.99
CA GLU A 248 -3.04 -4.34 6.59
C GLU A 248 -4.36 -5.06 6.34
N GLU A 249 -4.30 -6.37 6.06
CA GLU A 249 -5.49 -7.20 5.90
C GLU A 249 -6.29 -7.22 7.21
N TRP A 250 -7.57 -6.83 7.12
CA TRP A 250 -8.49 -6.99 8.23
C TRP A 250 -9.27 -8.29 8.09
N ARG A 251 -9.51 -8.95 9.22
CA ARG A 251 -10.31 -10.18 9.32
C ARG A 251 -11.44 -10.00 10.31
N THR A 252 -12.64 -10.41 9.92
CA THR A 252 -13.79 -10.48 10.82
C THR A 252 -13.70 -11.68 11.75
N SER A 253 -14.57 -11.72 12.76
CA SER A 253 -14.79 -12.91 13.57
C SER A 253 -15.40 -14.07 12.75
N VAL A 254 -15.16 -15.29 13.22
CA VAL A 254 -15.69 -16.52 12.59
C VAL A 254 -17.14 -16.74 13.03
N GLN A 255 -18.06 -16.79 12.06
CA GLN A 255 -19.46 -17.17 12.25
C GLN A 255 -19.61 -18.66 11.94
N LYS A 256 -20.09 -19.43 12.91
CA LYS A 256 -20.03 -20.89 12.84
C LYS A 256 -21.28 -21.49 12.22
N ASN A 257 -21.09 -22.42 11.29
CA ASN A 257 -22.12 -23.29 10.74
C ASN A 257 -23.37 -22.51 10.25
N ASP A 258 -23.16 -21.41 9.53
CA ASP A 258 -24.24 -20.56 9.00
C ASP A 258 -24.15 -20.38 7.48
N HIS A 259 -25.27 -20.57 6.79
CA HIS A 259 -25.39 -20.32 5.35
C HIS A 259 -25.62 -18.83 5.03
N ASP A 260 -26.08 -18.06 6.01
CA ASP A 260 -26.41 -16.66 5.89
C ASP A 260 -25.77 -15.84 7.05
N PRO A 261 -24.44 -15.95 7.25
CA PRO A 261 -23.76 -15.38 8.42
C PRO A 261 -23.88 -13.84 8.48
N GLU A 262 -24.03 -13.31 9.70
CA GLU A 262 -24.02 -11.87 9.97
C GLU A 262 -22.82 -11.51 10.87
N TRP A 263 -21.94 -10.64 10.38
CA TRP A 263 -20.80 -10.15 11.16
C TRP A 263 -21.13 -8.82 11.83
N ASN A 264 -21.62 -7.85 11.06
CA ASN A 264 -21.86 -6.47 11.50
C ASN A 264 -20.62 -5.83 12.16
N GLU A 265 -19.43 -6.23 11.72
CA GLU A 265 -18.15 -5.73 12.23
C GLU A 265 -17.65 -4.58 11.37
N THR A 266 -16.93 -3.63 11.96
CA THR A 266 -16.51 -2.39 11.31
C THR A 266 -15.01 -2.16 11.45
N HIS A 267 -14.38 -1.68 10.38
CA HIS A 267 -12.98 -1.27 10.37
C HIS A 267 -12.78 0.03 9.59
N ASP A 268 -11.79 0.83 10.01
CA ASP A 268 -11.43 2.08 9.36
C ASP A 268 -10.13 1.90 8.56
N PHE A 269 -10.16 2.20 7.27
CA PHE A 269 -8.98 2.13 6.39
C PHE A 269 -8.57 3.54 5.92
N LEU A 270 -7.27 3.81 5.83
CA LEU A 270 -6.78 5.03 5.21
C LEU A 270 -6.95 4.97 3.68
N VAL A 271 -7.43 6.06 3.08
CA VAL A 271 -7.72 6.11 1.65
C VAL A 271 -6.77 7.07 0.96
N ALA A 272 -6.00 6.55 0.01
CA ALA A 272 -5.08 7.32 -0.82
C ALA A 272 -5.70 7.72 -2.17
N ASP A 273 -6.65 6.94 -2.67
CA ASP A 273 -7.37 7.20 -3.92
C ASP A 273 -8.77 6.57 -3.88
N TYR A 274 -9.77 7.25 -4.45
CA TYR A 274 -11.15 6.73 -4.47
C TYR A 274 -11.33 5.53 -5.43
N GLU A 275 -10.43 5.34 -6.39
CA GLU A 275 -10.40 4.17 -7.27
C GLU A 275 -9.73 2.95 -6.61
N GLN A 276 -9.32 3.04 -5.33
CA GLN A 276 -8.86 1.88 -4.59
C GLN A 276 -9.98 0.83 -4.46
N ALA A 277 -9.63 -0.41 -4.75
CA ALA A 277 -10.52 -1.55 -4.69
C ALA A 277 -10.68 -2.02 -3.25
N ILE A 278 -11.91 -2.38 -2.90
CA ILE A 278 -12.27 -3.12 -1.72
C ILE A 278 -12.42 -4.58 -2.15
N ALA A 279 -11.44 -5.41 -1.79
CA ALA A 279 -11.50 -6.85 -1.98
C ALA A 279 -12.05 -7.51 -0.71
N VAL A 280 -13.16 -8.24 -0.85
CA VAL A 280 -13.82 -8.96 0.25
C VAL A 280 -13.84 -10.45 -0.08
N ASP A 281 -13.12 -11.23 0.71
CA ASP A 281 -12.86 -12.65 0.46
C ASP A 281 -13.40 -13.48 1.63
N ILE A 282 -14.44 -14.29 1.37
CA ILE A 282 -15.05 -15.15 2.39
C ILE A 282 -14.31 -16.48 2.41
N GLN A 283 -13.93 -16.89 3.61
CA GLN A 283 -13.10 -18.06 3.87
C GLN A 283 -13.80 -18.99 4.86
N ASP A 284 -13.65 -20.29 4.68
CA ASP A 284 -14.05 -21.31 5.64
C ASP A 284 -12.92 -21.56 6.65
N SER A 285 -13.18 -21.40 7.95
CA SER A 285 -12.20 -21.56 9.03
C SER A 285 -12.05 -23.04 9.40
N ASP A 286 -11.16 -23.74 8.70
CA ASP A 286 -10.85 -25.16 8.94
C ASP A 286 -9.53 -25.36 9.70
N LEU A 287 -9.44 -26.42 10.52
CA LEU A 287 -8.24 -26.74 11.33
C LEU A 287 -6.96 -27.08 10.52
N GLY A 288 -7.04 -27.15 9.18
CA GLY A 288 -5.94 -27.57 8.30
C GLY A 288 -5.49 -26.50 7.30
N SER A 289 -6.40 -26.02 6.46
CA SER A 289 -6.20 -24.89 5.55
C SER A 289 -7.55 -24.28 5.23
N ASP A 290 -7.68 -22.98 5.38
CA ASP A 290 -8.94 -22.30 5.06
C ASP A 290 -9.29 -22.50 3.58
N ASP A 291 -10.51 -22.98 3.33
CA ASP A 291 -11.02 -23.18 1.98
C ASP A 291 -11.67 -21.86 1.49
N ASP A 292 -11.26 -21.40 0.31
CA ASP A 292 -11.84 -20.23 -0.37
C ASP A 292 -13.31 -20.51 -0.74
N ILE A 293 -14.23 -19.70 -0.22
CA ILE A 293 -15.66 -19.80 -0.52
C ILE A 293 -15.99 -18.90 -1.71
N GLY A 294 -15.46 -17.69 -1.71
CA GLY A 294 -15.63 -16.74 -2.80
C GLY A 294 -15.20 -15.33 -2.45
N ILE A 295 -14.85 -14.60 -3.49
CA ILE A 295 -14.35 -13.24 -3.44
C ILE A 295 -15.23 -12.31 -4.27
N ALA A 296 -15.40 -11.09 -3.79
CA ALA A 296 -15.98 -9.99 -4.55
C ALA A 296 -15.08 -8.75 -4.49
N TYR A 297 -15.26 -7.88 -5.48
CA TYR A 297 -14.54 -6.62 -5.61
C TYR A 297 -15.53 -5.49 -5.88
N THR A 298 -15.24 -4.32 -5.37
CA THR A 298 -15.84 -3.03 -5.74
C THR A 298 -14.80 -1.94 -5.49
N THR A 299 -15.07 -0.68 -5.81
CA THR A 299 -14.19 0.44 -5.44
C THR A 299 -14.81 1.30 -4.35
N ILE A 300 -13.98 2.05 -3.63
CA ILE A 300 -14.45 3.05 -2.67
C ILE A 300 -15.42 4.02 -3.36
N LYS A 301 -15.05 4.50 -4.55
CA LYS A 301 -15.90 5.34 -5.40
C LYS A 301 -17.26 4.70 -5.69
N GLU A 302 -17.30 3.45 -6.16
CA GLU A 302 -18.56 2.77 -6.49
C GLU A 302 -19.49 2.66 -5.27
N VAL A 303 -18.96 2.22 -4.12
CA VAL A 303 -19.79 2.08 -2.91
C VAL A 303 -20.33 3.42 -2.45
N LEU A 304 -19.52 4.49 -2.49
CA LEU A 304 -19.95 5.83 -2.11
C LEU A 304 -20.99 6.40 -3.08
N LEU A 305 -20.82 6.19 -4.40
CA LEU A 305 -21.82 6.60 -5.41
C LEU A 305 -23.12 5.80 -5.29
N ASN A 306 -23.08 4.58 -4.78
CA ASN A 306 -24.25 3.75 -4.47
C ASN A 306 -24.88 4.08 -3.08
N GLY A 307 -24.58 5.24 -2.51
CA GLY A 307 -25.17 5.70 -1.24
C GLY A 307 -24.59 5.02 0.00
N GLY A 308 -23.40 4.43 -0.11
CA GLY A 308 -22.68 3.82 1.02
C GLY A 308 -23.14 2.41 1.38
N SER A 309 -23.95 1.74 0.56
CA SER A 309 -24.37 0.36 0.78
C SER A 309 -24.34 -0.41 -0.53
N HIS A 310 -23.73 -1.60 -0.54
CA HIS A 310 -23.60 -2.41 -1.74
C HIS A 310 -23.79 -3.90 -1.42
N GLU A 311 -24.67 -4.57 -2.18
CA GLU A 311 -24.78 -6.03 -2.19
C GLU A 311 -23.90 -6.59 -3.32
N LEU A 312 -22.84 -7.30 -2.96
CA LEU A 312 -21.84 -7.84 -3.87
C LEU A 312 -22.12 -9.31 -4.17
N SER A 313 -22.05 -9.69 -5.45
CA SER A 313 -22.09 -11.10 -5.85
C SER A 313 -20.70 -11.72 -5.78
N LEU A 314 -20.59 -12.88 -5.14
CA LEU A 314 -19.32 -13.57 -4.92
C LEU A 314 -18.97 -14.46 -6.12
N THR A 315 -17.67 -14.54 -6.41
CA THR A 315 -17.11 -15.46 -7.40
C THR A 315 -16.12 -16.41 -6.73
N HIS A 316 -16.06 -17.65 -7.18
CA HIS A 316 -15.08 -18.62 -6.71
C HIS A 316 -14.27 -19.11 -7.90
N LYS A 317 -12.97 -18.83 -7.90
CA LYS A 317 -12.06 -19.13 -9.02
C LYS A 317 -12.52 -18.54 -10.38
N GLY A 318 -13.19 -17.39 -10.33
CA GLY A 318 -13.72 -16.69 -11.50
C GLY A 318 -15.12 -17.13 -11.93
N ASP A 319 -15.66 -18.21 -11.36
CA ASP A 319 -17.03 -18.65 -11.63
C ASP A 319 -18.02 -17.96 -10.68
N PRO A 320 -19.17 -17.46 -11.16
CA PRO A 320 -20.21 -16.91 -10.30
C PRO A 320 -20.74 -17.91 -9.28
N THR A 321 -21.07 -17.43 -8.10
CA THR A 321 -21.77 -18.21 -7.06
C THR A 321 -23.18 -17.66 -6.82
N ASP A 322 -24.01 -18.42 -6.12
CA ASP A 322 -25.32 -17.93 -5.64
C ASP A 322 -25.19 -17.04 -4.40
N ALA A 323 -23.98 -16.96 -3.83
CA ALA A 323 -23.74 -16.23 -2.61
C ALA A 323 -23.63 -14.73 -2.85
N LYS A 324 -24.14 -13.96 -1.88
CA LYS A 324 -24.07 -12.50 -1.88
C LYS A 324 -23.58 -11.97 -0.54
N LEU A 325 -22.87 -10.85 -0.54
CA LEU A 325 -22.38 -10.17 0.66
C LEU A 325 -22.80 -8.71 0.65
N THR A 326 -23.41 -8.24 1.75
CA THR A 326 -23.72 -6.82 1.94
C THR A 326 -22.60 -6.12 2.70
N ILE A 327 -22.13 -5.00 2.16
CA ILE A 327 -21.19 -4.09 2.83
C ILE A 327 -21.78 -2.68 2.95
N HIS A 328 -21.34 -1.95 3.96
CA HIS A 328 -21.65 -0.54 4.14
C HIS A 328 -20.37 0.27 4.28
N ALA A 329 -20.29 1.44 3.65
CA ALA A 329 -19.14 2.32 3.72
C ALA A 329 -19.55 3.77 3.97
N GLU A 330 -18.87 4.41 4.93
CA GLU A 330 -18.94 5.86 5.15
C GLU A 330 -17.57 6.48 4.93
N PHE A 331 -17.50 7.59 4.20
CA PHE A 331 -16.25 8.32 4.00
C PHE A 331 -16.13 9.48 4.99
N HIS A 332 -14.97 9.63 5.61
CA HIS A 332 -14.64 10.80 6.44
C HIS A 332 -13.40 11.49 5.90
N ASN A 333 -13.52 12.77 5.58
CA ASN A 333 -12.42 13.64 5.18
C ASN A 333 -11.50 13.93 6.36
N PHE A 334 -10.20 14.03 6.10
CA PHE A 334 -9.26 14.63 7.05
C PHE A 334 -9.39 16.16 7.02
N VAL A 335 -9.54 16.75 8.21
CA VAL A 335 -9.67 18.21 8.36
C VAL A 335 -8.69 18.74 9.40
N ALA A 336 -8.04 19.86 9.09
CA ALA A 336 -7.11 20.54 9.99
C ALA A 336 -7.85 21.46 10.97
N ASP A 337 -8.77 20.88 11.76
CA ASP A 337 -9.55 21.59 12.77
C ASP A 337 -9.71 20.72 14.02
N ALA A 338 -9.29 21.26 15.16
CA ALA A 338 -9.28 20.57 16.45
C ALA A 338 -10.68 20.22 16.97
N GLN A 339 -11.74 20.89 16.49
CA GLN A 339 -13.12 20.54 16.85
C GLN A 339 -13.52 19.14 16.36
N PHE A 340 -12.89 18.66 15.30
CA PHE A 340 -13.11 17.32 14.75
C PHE A 340 -12.20 16.25 15.36
N LEU A 341 -11.39 16.60 16.37
CA LEU A 341 -10.66 15.66 17.21
C LEU A 341 -11.51 15.29 18.42
N SER A 342 -12.46 14.38 18.24
CA SER A 342 -13.35 13.96 19.33
C SER A 342 -13.14 12.49 19.69
N ALA A 343 -13.18 12.20 20.99
CA ALA A 343 -13.25 10.84 21.50
C ALA A 343 -14.70 10.29 21.52
N ALA A 344 -15.61 10.84 20.68
CA ALA A 344 -17.04 10.62 20.83
C ALA A 344 -17.40 9.12 20.80
N ASN A 345 -17.90 8.64 21.95
CA ASN A 345 -18.41 7.28 22.15
C ASN A 345 -19.54 7.01 21.16
N THR A 346 -19.29 6.13 20.21
CA THR A 346 -20.33 5.50 19.40
C THR A 346 -20.15 3.99 19.54
N ASP A 347 -21.15 3.37 20.16
CA ASP A 347 -21.42 1.96 20.43
C ASP A 347 -20.29 0.92 20.35
N GLY A 348 -20.12 0.19 21.46
CA GLY A 348 -19.67 -1.21 21.54
C GLY A 348 -18.21 -1.55 21.19
N ASP A 349 -17.67 -1.00 20.10
CA ASP A 349 -16.43 -1.45 19.45
C ASP A 349 -15.40 -0.31 19.29
N SER A 350 -15.25 0.49 20.35
CA SER A 350 -14.57 1.79 20.32
C SER A 350 -13.04 1.73 20.33
N LYS A 351 -12.42 0.57 20.58
CA LYS A 351 -11.01 0.48 20.97
C LYS A 351 -10.03 0.82 19.83
N ASN A 352 -10.43 0.60 18.58
CA ASN A 352 -9.56 0.77 17.41
C ASN A 352 -10.10 1.76 16.37
N ARG A 353 -11.19 2.46 16.69
CA ARG A 353 -11.82 3.42 15.77
C ARG A 353 -10.91 4.63 15.58
N ILE A 354 -10.70 5.01 14.32
CA ILE A 354 -9.89 6.19 13.97
C ILE A 354 -10.76 7.43 14.16
N SER A 355 -10.22 8.40 14.90
CA SER A 355 -10.82 9.71 15.21
C SER A 355 -9.97 10.87 14.67
N GLY A 356 -8.80 10.57 14.12
CA GLY A 356 -7.91 11.53 13.49
C GLY A 356 -6.61 10.87 13.03
N LEU A 357 -5.71 11.66 12.47
CA LEU A 357 -4.42 11.20 11.97
C LEU A 357 -3.33 12.21 12.27
N VAL A 358 -2.24 11.74 12.85
CA VAL A 358 -0.97 12.47 12.89
C VAL A 358 -0.11 12.00 11.73
N THR A 359 0.34 12.94 10.91
CA THR A 359 1.30 12.70 9.82
C THR A 359 2.59 13.42 10.13
N ILE A 360 3.71 12.69 10.04
CA ILE A 360 5.05 13.17 10.36
C ILE A 360 5.91 12.99 9.12
N LEU A 361 6.28 14.08 8.47
CA LEU A 361 7.17 14.09 7.31
C LEU A 361 8.59 14.41 7.77
N ILE A 362 9.52 13.50 7.56
CA ILE A 362 10.94 13.71 7.80
C ILE A 362 11.61 14.03 6.46
N ALA A 363 11.96 15.31 6.24
CA ALA A 363 12.61 15.73 5.01
C ALA A 363 14.11 15.46 5.04
N SER A 364 14.83 16.02 6.02
CA SER A 364 16.29 15.94 6.09
C SER A 364 16.82 16.10 7.51
N ALA A 365 18.06 15.67 7.74
CA ALA A 365 18.88 16.20 8.83
C ALA A 365 19.82 17.27 8.26
N LEU A 366 20.20 18.24 9.07
CA LEU A 366 21.09 19.33 8.71
C LEU A 366 22.22 19.46 9.74
N GLY A 367 23.39 19.89 9.29
CA GLY A 367 24.50 20.23 10.18
C GLY A 367 25.13 19.04 10.91
N LEU A 368 25.07 17.84 10.33
CA LEU A 368 25.76 16.70 10.91
C LEU A 368 27.28 16.93 10.90
N THR A 369 27.99 16.40 11.89
CA THR A 369 29.45 16.51 12.01
C THR A 369 30.07 15.13 12.24
N GLY A 370 31.35 14.96 11.93
CA GLY A 370 32.09 13.71 12.13
C GLY A 370 32.85 13.25 10.89
N GLN A 371 33.35 12.01 10.93
CA GLN A 371 34.02 11.41 9.78
C GLN A 371 32.99 10.94 8.75
N ARG A 372 33.14 11.43 7.51
CA ARG A 372 32.20 11.21 6.40
C ARG A 372 31.82 9.74 6.19
N ASP A 373 32.80 8.86 6.17
CA ASP A 373 32.61 7.43 5.86
C ASP A 373 32.09 6.63 7.07
N GLU A 374 32.09 7.23 8.27
CA GLU A 374 31.57 6.62 9.49
C GLU A 374 30.12 7.02 9.78
N LEU A 375 29.62 8.06 9.10
CA LEU A 375 28.25 8.54 9.25
C LEU A 375 27.27 7.56 8.63
N ASN A 376 26.34 7.11 9.48
CA ASN A 376 25.17 6.33 9.09
C ASN A 376 23.89 6.87 9.75
N PRO A 377 23.46 8.09 9.39
CA PRO A 377 22.37 8.75 10.08
C PRO A 377 21.01 8.17 9.72
N SER A 378 20.11 8.11 10.71
CA SER A 378 18.68 7.85 10.55
C SER A 378 17.89 8.67 11.56
N ILE A 379 16.60 8.87 11.32
CA ILE A 379 15.69 9.58 12.22
C ILE A 379 14.71 8.57 12.80
N GLN A 380 14.67 8.49 14.12
CA GLN A 380 13.69 7.70 14.84
C GLN A 380 12.59 8.61 15.38
N VAL A 381 11.33 8.22 15.15
CA VAL A 381 10.15 8.89 15.70
C VAL A 381 9.49 7.95 16.69
N THR A 382 9.25 8.41 17.91
CA THR A 382 8.53 7.65 18.93
C THR A 382 7.39 8.45 19.51
N TRP A 383 6.24 7.79 19.71
CA TRP A 383 5.10 8.36 20.42
C TRP A 383 4.29 7.24 21.08
N GLY A 384 4.20 7.26 22.42
CA GLY A 384 3.76 6.11 23.21
C GLY A 384 4.59 4.87 22.87
N ASP A 385 3.91 3.75 22.60
CA ASP A 385 4.55 2.49 22.20
C ASP A 385 4.94 2.45 20.71
N LYS A 386 4.52 3.44 19.92
CA LYS A 386 4.77 3.46 18.47
C LYS A 386 6.19 3.95 18.20
N LYS A 387 6.90 3.24 17.34
CA LYS A 387 8.28 3.52 16.96
C LYS A 387 8.46 3.35 15.45
N PHE A 388 9.00 4.38 14.81
CA PHE A 388 9.32 4.39 13.38
C PHE A 388 10.76 4.84 13.19
N VAL A 389 11.44 4.35 12.16
CA VAL A 389 12.83 4.72 11.86
C VAL A 389 12.98 4.91 10.36
N THR A 390 13.66 5.98 9.96
CA THR A 390 13.93 6.21 8.54
C THR A 390 14.99 5.25 8.00
N ALA A 391 15.03 5.07 6.68
CA ALA A 391 16.13 4.35 6.05
C ALA A 391 17.46 5.07 6.36
N ALA A 392 18.42 4.32 6.92
CA ALA A 392 19.72 4.88 7.24
C ALA A 392 20.48 5.28 5.98
N LYS A 393 21.15 6.43 6.03
CA LYS A 393 21.91 6.95 4.89
C LYS A 393 23.37 6.58 5.05
N THR A 394 24.06 6.34 3.95
CA THR A 394 25.51 6.13 3.92
C THR A 394 26.11 7.04 2.86
N TYR A 395 27.37 7.41 3.05
CA TYR A 395 28.04 8.23 2.06
C TYR A 395 28.21 7.47 0.74
N THR A 396 27.80 8.12 -0.34
CA THR A 396 28.14 7.73 -1.71
C THR A 396 28.60 8.96 -2.50
N PRO A 397 29.50 8.81 -3.50
CA PRO A 397 29.96 9.94 -4.29
C PRO A 397 28.79 10.76 -4.86
N GLY A 398 28.80 12.07 -4.62
CA GLY A 398 27.73 12.99 -5.05
C GLY A 398 26.61 13.22 -4.03
N THR A 399 26.64 12.54 -2.87
CA THR A 399 25.69 12.78 -1.77
C THR A 399 26.26 13.70 -0.70
N ASP A 400 25.43 14.59 -0.17
CA ASP A 400 25.73 15.35 1.03
C ASP A 400 25.31 14.57 2.27
N ILE A 401 26.24 13.79 2.82
CA ILE A 401 26.00 13.00 4.05
C ILE A 401 25.89 13.87 5.31
N PHE A 402 26.28 15.15 5.24
CA PHE A 402 26.15 16.07 6.37
C PHE A 402 24.77 16.74 6.43
N ASN A 403 24.07 16.77 5.30
CA ASN A 403 22.69 17.24 5.18
C ASN A 403 21.80 16.22 4.43
N PRO A 404 21.70 14.97 4.92
CA PRO A 404 21.06 13.89 4.17
C PRO A 404 19.54 14.09 4.08
N SER A 405 18.97 13.86 2.88
CA SER A 405 17.52 13.77 2.72
C SER A 405 17.02 12.36 3.04
N PHE A 406 15.92 12.28 3.78
CA PHE A 406 15.21 11.04 4.09
C PHE A 406 13.96 10.89 3.24
N ASP A 407 13.20 11.98 3.08
CA ASP A 407 11.98 12.05 2.29
C ASP A 407 10.97 10.94 2.65
N GLN A 408 10.71 10.76 3.94
CA GLN A 408 9.86 9.69 4.46
C GLN A 408 8.73 10.22 5.33
N ALA A 409 7.59 9.52 5.29
CA ALA A 409 6.39 9.86 6.05
C ALA A 409 6.05 8.74 7.03
N PHE A 410 5.72 9.11 8.25
CA PHE A 410 5.13 8.22 9.24
C PHE A 410 3.71 8.69 9.55
N ARG A 411 2.82 7.73 9.78
CA ARG A 411 1.41 7.99 10.09
C ARG A 411 1.06 7.31 11.40
N ILE A 412 0.35 8.05 12.25
CA ILE A 412 -0.11 7.57 13.54
C ILE A 412 -1.61 7.83 13.62
N PRO A 413 -2.46 6.81 13.44
CA PRO A 413 -3.88 6.93 13.69
C PRO A 413 -4.12 7.34 15.15
N LEU A 414 -4.97 8.35 15.33
CA LEU A 414 -5.47 8.78 16.62
C LEU A 414 -6.73 7.99 16.91
N THR A 415 -6.67 7.10 17.89
CA THR A 415 -7.85 6.36 18.36
C THR A 415 -8.61 7.15 19.41
N SER A 416 -9.89 6.85 19.58
CA SER A 416 -10.72 7.45 20.65
C SER A 416 -10.08 7.31 22.03
N ASP A 417 -9.46 6.16 22.33
CA ASP A 417 -8.78 5.90 23.60
C ASP A 417 -7.56 6.83 23.81
N LEU A 418 -6.77 7.06 22.76
CA LEU A 418 -5.62 7.96 22.82
C LEU A 418 -6.06 9.41 22.99
N LEU A 419 -7.17 9.82 22.35
CA LEU A 419 -7.75 11.15 22.54
C LEU A 419 -8.40 11.34 23.91
N ALA A 420 -8.91 10.27 24.53
CA ALA A 420 -9.47 10.30 25.88
C ALA A 420 -8.39 10.50 26.96
N ASN A 421 -7.16 10.02 26.72
CA ASN A 421 -6.01 10.26 27.60
C ASN A 421 -4.74 10.63 26.81
N PRO A 422 -4.65 11.84 26.23
CA PRO A 422 -3.52 12.24 25.40
C PRO A 422 -2.20 12.29 26.18
N ALA A 423 -2.27 12.62 27.48
CA ALA A 423 -1.11 12.64 28.37
C ALA A 423 -0.50 11.24 28.55
N GLY A 424 -1.31 10.17 28.42
CA GLY A 424 -0.84 8.79 28.49
C GLY A 424 0.09 8.38 27.34
N ALA A 425 0.00 9.04 26.18
CA ALA A 425 0.88 8.78 25.03
C ALA A 425 2.25 9.48 25.15
N GLY A 426 2.40 10.41 26.10
CA GLY A 426 3.61 11.22 26.25
C GLY A 426 3.86 12.17 25.07
N ASN A 427 5.08 12.71 25.01
CA ASN A 427 5.52 13.58 23.93
C ASN A 427 5.91 12.76 22.69
N LEU A 428 5.70 13.36 21.52
CA LEU A 428 6.31 12.88 20.29
C LEU A 428 7.79 13.25 20.32
N LYS A 429 8.68 12.26 20.18
CA LYS A 429 10.13 12.45 20.18
C LYS A 429 10.70 12.17 18.79
N ILE A 430 11.46 13.11 18.25
CA ILE A 430 12.27 12.97 17.03
C ILE A 430 13.72 12.82 17.46
N SER A 431 14.31 11.66 17.20
CA SER A 431 15.68 11.32 17.62
C SER A 431 16.56 11.16 16.39
N LEU A 432 17.68 11.88 16.37
CA LEU A 432 18.74 11.67 15.38
C LEU A 432 19.62 10.52 15.87
N LEU A 433 19.72 9.47 15.06
CA LEU A 433 20.56 8.32 15.31
C LEU A 433 21.77 8.34 14.38
N ASN A 434 22.88 7.78 14.83
CA ASN A 434 23.97 7.29 13.98
C ASN A 434 24.13 5.79 14.24
N LYS A 435 23.85 4.96 13.23
CA LYS A 435 23.65 3.51 13.40
C LYS A 435 22.53 3.23 14.42
N THR A 436 22.88 2.82 15.64
CA THR A 436 21.94 2.52 16.73
C THR A 436 22.07 3.49 17.90
N VAL A 437 22.97 4.47 17.83
CA VAL A 437 23.25 5.41 18.94
C VAL A 437 22.51 6.72 18.68
N GLU A 438 21.71 7.16 19.66
CA GLU A 438 21.09 8.47 19.64
C GLU A 438 22.13 9.56 19.88
N SER A 439 22.25 10.51 18.94
CA SER A 439 23.17 11.64 19.02
C SER A 439 22.48 12.95 19.42
N GLY A 440 21.14 12.96 19.45
CA GLY A 440 20.34 14.14 19.73
C GLY A 440 18.85 13.90 19.56
N SER A 441 18.01 14.74 20.16
CA SER A 441 16.56 14.63 19.99
C SER A 441 15.81 15.93 20.27
N ALA A 442 14.63 16.06 19.68
CA ALA A 442 13.63 17.07 19.99
C ALA A 442 12.33 16.41 20.45
N GLU A 443 11.60 17.05 21.35
CA GLU A 443 10.29 16.59 21.83
C GLU A 443 9.22 17.65 21.56
N ILE A 444 8.04 17.18 21.17
CA ILE A 444 6.87 18.01 20.91
C ILE A 444 5.69 17.40 21.66
N SER A 445 5.04 18.19 22.52
CA SER A 445 3.84 17.72 23.21
C SER A 445 2.64 17.70 22.25
N PHE A 446 1.70 16.80 22.49
CA PHE A 446 0.45 16.77 21.70
C PHE A 446 -0.32 18.08 21.82
N GLN A 447 -0.28 18.74 22.99
CA GLN A 447 -0.91 20.03 23.21
C GLN A 447 -0.31 21.13 22.31
N ASP A 448 1.02 21.16 22.17
CA ASP A 448 1.69 22.13 21.30
C ASP A 448 1.31 21.93 19.83
N LEU A 449 1.07 20.68 19.40
CA LEU A 449 0.62 20.38 18.04
C LEU A 449 -0.81 20.85 17.79
N VAL A 450 -1.75 20.54 18.70
CA VAL A 450 -3.16 20.91 18.51
C VAL A 450 -3.42 22.40 18.74
N SER A 451 -2.54 23.10 19.47
CA SER A 451 -2.58 24.56 19.63
C SER A 451 -1.85 25.32 18.52
N ALA A 452 -1.09 24.64 17.66
CA ALA A 452 -0.41 25.28 16.55
C ALA A 452 -1.42 25.76 15.47
N PRO A 453 -1.17 26.91 14.81
CA PRO A 453 -1.99 27.36 13.69
C PRO A 453 -2.12 26.28 12.60
N GLY A 454 -3.35 25.95 12.22
CA GLY A 454 -3.63 24.90 11.23
C GLY A 454 -3.26 23.49 11.69
N LEU A 455 -3.09 23.27 13.01
CA LEU A 455 -2.71 21.98 13.59
C LEU A 455 -1.39 21.44 13.00
N LEU A 456 -0.47 22.35 12.69
CA LEU A 456 0.72 22.11 11.89
C LEU A 456 1.96 22.72 12.55
N ARG A 457 3.03 21.94 12.65
CA ARG A 457 4.39 22.41 12.96
C ARG A 457 5.31 22.01 11.81
N GLU A 458 5.93 22.99 11.17
CA GLU A 458 6.92 22.78 10.11
C GLU A 458 8.14 23.67 10.39
N GLU A 459 9.26 23.03 10.74
CA GLU A 459 10.47 23.74 11.13
C GLU A 459 11.70 22.80 11.09
N ASP A 460 12.86 23.39 11.34
CA ASP A 460 14.09 22.67 11.63
C ASP A 460 14.17 22.44 13.14
N PHE A 461 13.78 21.26 13.59
CA PHE A 461 13.82 20.90 15.01
C PHE A 461 15.27 20.75 15.47
N ASP A 462 15.72 21.60 16.37
CA ASP A 462 17.04 21.49 17.00
C ASP A 462 17.11 20.19 17.80
N VAL A 463 18.02 19.30 17.40
CA VAL A 463 18.27 18.02 18.09
C VAL A 463 19.55 18.08 18.92
N GLY A 464 20.20 19.24 19.00
CA GLY A 464 21.44 19.47 19.74
C GLY A 464 22.70 19.29 18.89
N SER A 465 23.84 19.64 19.48
CA SER A 465 25.17 19.54 18.86
C SER A 465 25.33 20.30 17.53
N GLY A 466 24.50 21.33 17.30
CA GLY A 466 24.48 22.12 16.06
C GLY A 466 23.77 21.45 14.88
N ALA A 467 23.12 20.31 15.13
CA ALA A 467 22.33 19.59 14.13
C ALA A 467 20.83 19.85 14.31
N SER A 468 20.08 19.81 13.21
CA SER A 468 18.63 19.91 13.22
C SER A 468 17.99 18.87 12.31
N VAL A 469 16.71 18.57 12.55
CA VAL A 469 15.89 17.71 11.70
C VAL A 469 14.78 18.56 11.10
N ARG A 470 14.80 18.72 9.78
CA ARG A 470 13.74 19.39 9.04
C ARG A 470 12.54 18.46 8.93
N ALA A 471 11.44 18.80 9.60
CA ALA A 471 10.24 17.98 9.63
C ALA A 471 8.95 18.80 9.59
N ARG A 472 7.86 18.15 9.14
CA ARG A 472 6.49 18.65 9.21
C ARG A 472 5.64 17.66 10.01
N ILE A 473 5.00 18.13 11.07
CA ILE A 473 4.06 17.36 11.88
C ILE A 473 2.69 18.01 11.77
N SER A 474 1.70 17.27 11.28
CA SER A 474 0.33 17.75 11.09
C SER A 474 -0.68 16.84 11.77
N VAL A 475 -1.69 17.42 12.40
CA VAL A 475 -2.81 16.71 13.01
C VAL A 475 -4.08 16.99 12.23
N HIS A 476 -4.82 15.94 11.89
CA HIS A 476 -6.12 16.06 11.24
C HIS A 476 -7.19 15.34 12.05
N GLY A 477 -8.33 16.00 12.27
CA GLY A 477 -9.56 15.37 12.74
C GLY A 477 -10.36 14.74 11.59
N LEU A 478 -11.51 14.18 11.91
CA LEU A 478 -12.38 13.52 10.94
C LEU A 478 -13.72 14.25 10.80
N GLN A 479 -14.06 14.61 9.57
CA GLN A 479 -15.39 15.13 9.21
C GLN A 479 -16.05 14.16 8.24
N ARG A 480 -17.27 13.70 8.54
CA ARG A 480 -18.05 12.88 7.60
C ARG A 480 -18.24 13.65 6.28
N ALA A 481 -17.97 13.00 5.16
CA ALA A 481 -18.25 13.58 3.85
C ALA A 481 -19.76 13.57 3.57
N GLU A 482 -20.26 14.68 3.04
CA GLU A 482 -21.66 14.85 2.63
C GLU A 482 -21.85 14.59 1.12
#